data_AF-A0A920IYN8-F1
#
_entry.id   AF-A0A920IYN8-F1
#
_cell.length_a   1.000
_cell.length_b   1.000
_cell.length_c   1.000
_cell.angle_alpha   90.00
_cell.angle_beta   90.00
_cell.angle_gamma   90.00
#
_symmetry.space_group_name_H-M   'P 1'
#
loop_
_entity.id
_entity.type
_entity.pdbx_description
1 polymer ?
#
loop_
_entity_poly.entity_id
_entity_poly.type
_entity_poly.pdbx_seq_one_letter_code
_entity_poly.pdbx_strand_id
1 'polypeptide(L)' 'MNDLTGHGYRAHLDNTNERLGQKIRNSEMKKIPVMIIVGDKEIESNTVSVKTQISWRFR' A
#
# COMPACT_ATOMS: atom_id res chain seq x y z
N MET A 1 12.44 -5.36 4.44
CA MET A 1 11.77 -6.20 3.42
C MET A 1 11.71 -7.68 3.81
N ASN A 2 12.70 -8.20 4.56
CA ASN A 2 12.80 -9.64 4.86
C ASN A 2 11.79 -10.19 5.89
N ASP A 3 11.26 -9.36 6.81
CA ASP A 3 10.37 -9.85 7.87
C ASP A 3 8.94 -10.14 7.39
N LEU A 4 8.37 -9.36 6.47
CA LEU A 4 6.97 -9.54 6.05
C LEU A 4 6.78 -10.83 5.22
N THR A 5 7.70 -11.09 4.29
CA THR A 5 7.71 -12.31 3.48
C THR A 5 8.08 -13.56 4.29
N GLY A 6 8.92 -13.42 5.33
CA GLY A 6 9.25 -14.52 6.24
C GLY A 6 8.07 -15.01 7.08
N HIS A 7 7.07 -14.15 7.30
CA HIS A 7 5.83 -14.46 8.03
C HIS A 7 4.66 -14.85 7.10
N GLY A 8 4.90 -15.05 5.80
CA GLY A 8 3.88 -15.48 4.84
C GLY A 8 2.97 -14.36 4.31
N TYR A 9 3.25 -13.10 4.63
CA TYR A 9 2.50 -11.97 4.08
C TYR A 9 3.04 -11.58 2.70
N ARG A 10 2.13 -11.46 1.72
CA ARG A 10 2.46 -10.93 0.37
C ARG A 10 2.57 -9.41 0.44
N ALA A 11 3.78 -8.92 0.68
CA ALA A 11 4.11 -7.49 0.61
C ALA A 11 4.90 -7.19 -0.67
N HIS A 12 4.51 -6.12 -1.38
CA HIS A 12 5.24 -5.59 -2.51
C HIS A 12 5.45 -4.10 -2.32
N LEU A 13 6.71 -3.66 -2.47
CA LEU A 13 7.10 -2.27 -2.40
C LEU A 13 7.20 -1.75 -3.84
N ASP A 14 6.32 -0.81 -4.17
CA ASP A 14 6.30 -0.17 -5.48
C ASP A 14 7.00 1.19 -5.38
N ASN A 15 8.28 1.22 -5.74
CA ASN A 15 9.10 2.44 -5.74
C ASN A 15 9.10 3.17 -7.10
N THR A 16 8.15 2.88 -7.98
CA THR A 16 8.09 3.53 -9.30
C THR A 16 7.76 5.01 -9.12
N ASN A 17 8.37 5.91 -9.89
CA ASN A 17 8.10 7.36 -9.81
C ASN A 17 6.78 7.78 -10.50
N GLU A 18 5.76 6.91 -10.46
CA GLU A 18 4.43 7.17 -10.99
C GLU A 18 3.63 8.07 -10.05
N ARG A 19 2.73 8.86 -10.62
CA ARG A 19 1.80 9.71 -9.84
C ARG A 19 1.03 8.85 -8.82
N LEU A 20 0.91 9.36 -7.59
CA LEU A 20 0.21 8.71 -6.47
C LEU A 20 -1.17 8.15 -6.87
N GLY A 21 -1.95 8.94 -7.63
CA GLY A 21 -3.27 8.53 -8.10
C GLY A 21 -3.26 7.29 -9.00
N GLN A 22 -2.22 7.09 -9.82
CA GLN A 22 -2.06 5.90 -10.64
C GLN A 22 -1.77 4.67 -9.79
N LYS A 23 -0.88 4.80 -8.79
CA LYS A 23 -0.55 3.72 -7.85
C LYS A 23 -1.77 3.28 -7.02
N ILE A 24 -2.57 4.24 -6.56
CA ILE A 24 -3.80 3.95 -5.82
C ILE A 24 -4.76 3.15 -6.70
N ARG A 25 -5.03 3.61 -7.94
CA ARG A 25 -5.90 2.89 -8.89
C ARG A 25 -5.39 1.49 -9.22
N ASN A 26 -4.08 1.35 -9.48
CA ASN A 26 -3.47 0.05 -9.76
C ASN A 26 -3.62 -0.92 -8.58
N SER A 27 -3.46 -0.42 -7.35
CA SER A 27 -3.58 -1.22 -6.13
C SER A 27 -5.04 -1.57 -5.80
N GLU A 28 -5.98 -0.66 -6.07
CA GLU A 28 -7.42 -0.94 -5.99
C GLU A 28 -7.84 -1.99 -7.02
N MET A 29 -7.34 -1.91 -8.26
CA MET A 29 -7.56 -2.93 -9.30
C MET A 29 -6.99 -4.29 -8.91
N LYS A 30 -5.81 -4.31 -8.26
CA LYS A 30 -5.17 -5.52 -7.71
C LYS A 30 -5.85 -6.04 -6.44
N LYS A 31 -6.91 -5.39 -5.95
CA LYS A 31 -7.64 -5.73 -4.71
C LYS A 31 -6.72 -5.87 -3.51
N ILE A 32 -5.75 -4.97 -3.38
CA ILE A 32 -4.84 -4.93 -2.24
C ILE A 32 -5.63 -4.46 -0.99
N PRO A 33 -5.78 -5.28 0.06
CA PRO A 33 -6.63 -4.94 1.22
C PRO A 33 -6.03 -3.84 2.12
N VAL A 34 -4.71 -3.69 2.10
CA VAL A 34 -3.96 -2.73 2.93
C VAL A 34 -2.89 -2.06 2.08
N MET A 35 -2.92 -0.73 2.01
CA MET A 35 -1.96 0.09 1.28
C MET A 35 -1.29 1.08 2.23
N ILE A 36 0.03 1.15 2.18
CA ILE A 36 0.82 2.16 2.88
C ILE A 36 1.27 3.17 1.83
N ILE A 37 0.93 4.43 2.04
CA ILE A 37 1.16 5.53 1.12
C ILE A 37 2.17 6.48 1.77
N VAL A 38 3.24 6.74 1.03
CA VAL A 38 4.31 7.67 1.44
C VAL A 38 4.54 8.61 0.27
N GLY A 39 4.06 9.85 0.38
CA GLY A 39 4.30 10.93 -0.57
C GLY A 39 5.16 12.03 0.04
N ASP A 40 5.36 13.11 -0.71
CA ASP A 40 6.22 14.23 -0.29
C ASP A 40 5.77 14.84 1.05
N LYS A 41 4.45 14.94 1.27
CA LYS A 41 3.88 15.47 2.52
C LYS A 41 4.13 14.56 3.72
N GLU A 42 3.99 13.25 3.53
CA GLU A 42 4.27 12.23 4.54
C GLU A 42 5.75 12.21 4.92
N ILE A 43 6.64 12.33 3.93
CA ILE A 43 8.09 12.43 4.13
C ILE A 43 8.43 13.66 4.95
N GLU A 44 7.88 14.82 4.60
CA GLU A 44 8.11 16.08 5.33
C GLU A 44 7.62 15.99 6.78
N SER A 45 6.50 15.29 7.01
CA SER A 45 5.90 15.13 8.33
C SER A 45 6.46 13.94 9.12
N ASN A 46 7.37 13.14 8.56
CA ASN A 46 7.79 11.83 9.11
C ASN A 46 6.59 10.94 9.51
N THR A 47 5.49 11.00 8.76
CA THR A 47 4.30 10.18 8.98
C THR A 47 4.07 9.25 7.79
N VAL A 48 3.13 8.30 7.93
CA VAL A 48 2.71 7.44 6.83
C VAL A 48 1.19 7.38 6.79
N SER A 49 0.63 7.41 5.59
CA SER A 49 -0.82 7.31 5.37
C SER A 49 -1.18 5.84 5.12
N VAL A 50 -1.98 5.23 6.00
CA VAL A 50 -2.44 3.85 5.84
C VAL A 50 -3.88 3.85 5.34
N LYS A 51 -4.11 3.18 4.20
CA LYS A 51 -5.45 2.98 3.62
C LYS A 51 -5.81 1.51 3.68
N THR A 52 -6.91 1.21 4.35
CA THR A 52 -7.40 -0.16 4.53
C THR A 52 -8.76 -0.28 3.85
N GLN A 53 -8.86 -1.13 2.84
CA GLN A 53 -10.11 -1.49 2.18
C GLN A 53 -10.37 -2.97 2.41
N ILE A 54 -10.76 -3.31 3.65
CA ILE A 54 -11.19 -4.66 3.94
C ILE A 54 -12.69 -4.75 3.71
N SER A 55 -13.07 -5.15 2.50
CA SER A 55 -14.41 -5.64 2.25
C SER A 55 -14.46 -7.10 2.71
N TRP A 56 -14.80 -7.32 3.98
CA TRP A 56 -15.15 -8.66 4.47
C TRP A 56 -16.49 -9.06 3.83
N ARG A 57 -16.44 -9.56 2.60
CA ARG A 57 -17.54 -10.32 2.02
C ARG A 57 -17.20 -11.80 2.11
N PHE A 58 -17.11 -12.29 3.35
CA PHE A 58 -17.21 -13.73 3.60
C PHE A 58 -18.69 -14.09 3.50
N ARG A 59 -19.08 -14.72 2.39
CA ARG A 59 -20.32 -15.46 2.25
C ARG A 59 -20.07 -16.72 1.44
#